data_AF-A0A7J5C702-F1
#
_entry.id   AF-A0A7J5C702-F1
#
_cell.length_a   1.000
_cell.length_b   1.000
_cell.length_c   1.000
_cell.angle_alpha   90.00
_cell.angle_beta   90.00
_cell.angle_gamma   90.00
#
_symmetry.space_group_name_H-M   'P 1'
#
loop_
_entity.id
_entity.type
_entity.pdbx_description
1 polymer ?
#
loop_
_entity_poly.entity_id
_entity_poly.type
_entity_poly.pdbx_seq_one_letter_code
_entity_poly.pdbx_strand_id
1 'polypeptide(L)'
;MTQQPVEAPATVGRPRSSRRPVLLAVLIGFLVLAAGGVLAYRLVGTTDDDPGVTACRSADVVVRADRGERVDPAELKRVGGLFEDSAHEDLKTSGVPAVGLSQRVGGTGPGAESYRRSLHEAVPRLVAACDAHGITVKA
;
A
#
# COMPACT_ATOMS: atom_id res chain seq x y z
N MET A 1 71.23 -51.76 -14.63
CA MET A 1 71.38 -50.53 -13.82
C MET A 1 71.87 -49.43 -14.73
N THR A 2 71.03 -48.43 -15.06
CA THR A 2 71.43 -47.05 -15.40
C THR A 2 70.22 -46.19 -15.72
N GLN A 3 70.27 -44.94 -15.25
CA GLN A 3 69.48 -43.74 -15.54
C GLN A 3 68.22 -43.46 -14.68
N GLN A 4 68.39 -42.55 -13.71
CA GLN A 4 67.43 -41.47 -13.47
C GLN A 4 68.17 -40.12 -13.62
N PRO A 5 67.62 -39.14 -14.36
CA PRO A 5 68.18 -37.80 -14.42
C PRO A 5 67.75 -36.96 -13.21
N VAL A 6 68.63 -36.03 -12.85
CA VAL A 6 68.49 -35.02 -11.80
C VAL A 6 67.28 -34.12 -12.06
N GLU A 7 66.37 -34.04 -11.10
CA GLU A 7 65.23 -33.13 -11.10
C GLU A 7 65.69 -31.72 -10.68
N ALA A 8 65.63 -30.77 -11.62
CA ALA A 8 65.80 -29.35 -11.34
C ALA A 8 64.49 -28.79 -10.74
N PRO A 9 64.54 -27.89 -9.74
CA PRO A 9 63.32 -27.38 -9.13
C PRO A 9 62.56 -26.46 -10.09
N ALA A 10 61.33 -26.84 -10.40
CA ALA A 10 60.39 -25.98 -11.10
C ALA A 10 60.10 -24.74 -10.26
N THR A 11 60.48 -23.57 -10.78
CA THR A 11 60.05 -22.26 -10.29
C THR A 11 58.53 -22.19 -10.26
N VAL A 12 57.96 -22.14 -9.05
CA VAL A 12 56.53 -21.91 -8.82
C VAL A 12 56.19 -20.49 -9.28
N GLY A 13 55.65 -20.38 -10.49
CA GLY A 13 55.01 -19.17 -10.98
C GLY A 13 53.79 -18.87 -10.10
N ARG A 14 53.85 -17.80 -9.30
CA ARG A 14 52.68 -17.29 -8.57
C ARG A 14 51.57 -16.98 -9.59
N PRO A 15 50.36 -17.55 -9.46
CA PRO A 15 49.25 -17.09 -10.28
C PRO A 15 48.89 -15.68 -9.83
N ARG A 16 49.07 -14.72 -10.75
CA ARG A 16 48.67 -13.33 -10.60
C ARG A 16 47.15 -13.31 -10.50
N SER A 17 46.66 -13.41 -9.26
CA SER A 17 45.25 -13.42 -8.88
C SER A 17 44.55 -12.20 -9.50
N SER A 18 43.95 -12.43 -10.66
CA SER A 18 43.08 -11.49 -11.33
C SER A 18 41.86 -11.35 -10.45
N ARG A 19 41.69 -10.19 -9.79
CA ARG A 19 40.48 -9.84 -9.02
C ARG A 19 39.27 -9.54 -9.93
N ARG A 20 39.45 -9.57 -11.25
CA ARG A 20 38.42 -9.28 -12.26
C ARG A 20 37.20 -10.23 -12.24
N PRO A 21 37.31 -11.56 -12.04
CA PRO A 21 36.15 -12.42 -12.01
C PRO A 21 35.33 -12.25 -10.72
N VAL A 22 35.96 -11.86 -9.61
CA VAL A 22 35.28 -11.59 -8.34
C VAL A 22 34.42 -10.33 -8.44
N LEU A 23 34.97 -9.27 -9.04
CA LEU A 23 34.22 -8.03 -9.31
C LEU A 23 33.01 -8.28 -10.22
N LEU A 24 33.18 -9.10 -11.26
CA LEU A 24 32.09 -9.44 -12.18
C LEU A 24 30.97 -10.22 -11.47
N ALA A 25 31.33 -11.18 -10.61
CA ALA A 25 30.36 -11.97 -9.84
C ALA A 25 29.57 -11.10 -8.85
N VAL A 26 30.23 -10.15 -8.18
CA VAL A 26 29.56 -9.20 -7.27
C VAL A 26 28.60 -8.29 -8.04
N LEU A 27 29.00 -7.79 -9.21
CA LEU A 27 28.18 -6.91 -10.03
C LEU A 27 26.93 -7.64 -10.56
N ILE A 28 27.08 -8.90 -11.00
CA ILE A 28 25.95 -9.74 -11.41
C ILE A 28 25.03 -10.03 -10.22
N GLY A 29 25.59 -10.39 -9.07
CA GLY A 29 24.81 -10.62 -7.84
C GLY A 29 24.01 -9.38 -7.44
N PHE A 30 24.62 -8.20 -7.50
CA PHE A 30 23.96 -6.93 -7.21
C PHE A 30 22.88 -6.60 -8.26
N LEU A 31 23.12 -6.87 -9.55
CA LEU A 31 22.13 -6.70 -10.61
C LEU A 31 20.92 -7.62 -10.43
N VAL A 32 21.14 -8.90 -10.06
CA VAL A 32 20.07 -9.86 -9.79
C VAL A 32 19.27 -9.46 -8.55
N LEU A 33 19.94 -8.99 -7.49
CA LEU A 33 19.28 -8.49 -6.28
C LEU A 33 18.49 -7.20 -6.54
N ALA A 34 19.04 -6.27 -7.31
CA ALA A 34 18.35 -5.04 -7.68
C ALA A 34 17.15 -5.31 -8.60
N ALA A 35 17.32 -6.18 -9.61
CA ALA A 35 16.23 -6.57 -10.51
C ALA A 35 15.14 -7.36 -9.77
N GLY A 36 15.53 -8.32 -8.93
CA GLY A 36 14.60 -9.09 -8.09
C GLY A 36 13.87 -8.22 -7.08
N GLY A 37 14.56 -7.27 -6.45
CA GLY A 37 13.99 -6.31 -5.51
C GLY A 37 12.96 -5.38 -6.16
N VAL A 38 13.24 -4.86 -7.36
CA VAL A 38 12.30 -4.00 -8.11
C VAL A 38 11.07 -4.78 -8.56
N LEU A 39 11.23 -6.04 -9.00
CA LEU A 39 10.11 -6.88 -9.43
C LEU A 39 9.22 -7.29 -8.25
N ALA A 40 9.81 -7.64 -7.10
CA ALA A 40 9.07 -7.94 -5.87
C ALA A 40 8.31 -6.70 -5.37
N TYR A 41 8.92 -5.51 -5.44
CA TYR A 41 8.24 -4.26 -5.08
C TYR A 41 7.04 -3.96 -5.98
N ARG A 42 7.15 -4.27 -7.28
CA ARG A 42 6.03 -4.09 -8.22
C ARG A 42 4.93 -5.13 -8.05
N LEU A 43 5.27 -6.39 -7.74
CA LEU A 43 4.28 -7.44 -7.48
C LEU A 43 3.51 -7.23 -6.16
N VAL A 44 4.14 -6.63 -5.15
CA VAL A 44 3.47 -6.24 -3.89
C VAL A 44 2.68 -4.94 -4.06
N GLY A 45 3.07 -4.06 -5.00
CA GLY A 45 2.43 -2.76 -5.24
C GLY A 45 1.19 -2.77 -6.16
N THR A 46 0.78 -3.91 -6.70
CA THR A 46 -0.38 -4.05 -7.60
C THR A 46 -1.35 -5.11 -7.11
N THR A 47 -1.67 -5.12 -5.82
CA THR A 47 -2.92 -5.75 -5.41
C THR A 47 -4.00 -4.80 -5.91
N ASP A 48 -4.81 -5.23 -6.89
CA ASP A 48 -6.10 -4.61 -7.18
C ASP A 48 -6.96 -4.78 -5.92
N ASP A 49 -6.65 -4.00 -4.89
CA ASP A 49 -7.41 -3.97 -3.66
C ASP A 49 -8.83 -3.55 -4.02
N ASP A 50 -9.80 -4.20 -3.39
CA ASP A 50 -11.20 -3.84 -3.55
C ASP A 50 -11.38 -2.31 -3.38
N PRO A 51 -12.16 -1.65 -4.25
CA PRO A 51 -12.38 -0.22 -4.17
C PRO A 51 -12.84 0.25 -2.79
N GLY A 52 -13.67 -0.53 -2.08
CA GLY A 52 -14.11 -0.25 -0.72
C GLY A 52 -12.98 -0.30 0.30
N VAL A 53 -12.04 -1.25 0.18
CA VAL A 53 -10.83 -1.30 1.03
C VAL A 53 -9.94 -0.08 0.77
N THR A 54 -9.83 0.34 -0.49
CA THR A 54 -9.15 1.60 -0.86
C THR A 54 -9.88 2.81 -0.28
N ALA A 55 -11.21 2.83 -0.30
CA ALA A 55 -12.03 3.88 0.28
C ALA A 55 -11.80 4.02 1.80
N CYS A 56 -11.70 2.89 2.52
CA CYS A 56 -11.40 2.85 3.95
C CYS A 56 -10.09 3.55 4.32
N ARG A 57 -9.06 3.47 3.46
CA ARG A 57 -7.79 4.19 3.69
C ARG A 57 -7.93 5.71 3.62
N SER A 58 -8.98 6.19 2.96
CA SER A 58 -9.36 7.61 2.84
C SER A 58 -10.60 7.98 3.65
N ALA A 59 -11.09 7.10 4.53
CA ALA A 59 -12.31 7.32 5.29
C ALA A 59 -12.16 8.37 6.40
N ASP A 60 -10.94 8.84 6.69
CA ASP A 60 -10.69 9.99 7.58
C ASP A 60 -11.43 11.25 7.10
N VAL A 61 -11.68 11.36 5.79
CA VAL A 61 -12.52 12.39 5.19
C VAL A 61 -13.92 12.47 5.81
N VAL A 62 -14.51 11.32 6.16
CA VAL A 62 -15.85 11.20 6.75
C VAL A 62 -15.80 11.54 8.24
N VAL A 63 -14.74 11.12 8.94
CA VAL A 63 -14.53 11.46 10.36
C VAL A 63 -14.35 12.96 10.54
N ARG A 64 -13.55 13.61 9.69
CA ARG A 64 -13.39 15.07 9.70
C ARG A 64 -14.74 15.78 9.48
N ALA A 65 -15.55 15.28 8.56
CA ALA A 65 -16.89 15.83 8.33
C ALA A 65 -17.81 15.69 9.56
N ASP A 66 -17.72 14.56 10.29
CA ASP A 66 -18.45 14.36 11.56
C ASP A 66 -18.03 15.34 12.65
N ARG A 67 -16.74 15.63 12.74
CA ARG A 67 -16.20 16.68 13.63
C ARG A 67 -16.57 18.11 13.22
N GLY A 68 -17.30 18.26 12.12
CA GLY A 68 -17.72 19.55 11.58
C GLY A 68 -16.63 20.29 10.80
N GLU A 69 -15.53 19.61 10.45
CA GLU A 69 -14.51 20.20 9.59
C GLU A 69 -15.05 20.37 8.16
N ARG A 70 -14.64 21.45 7.49
CA ARG A 70 -14.95 21.61 6.07
C ARG A 70 -14.09 20.67 5.25
N VAL A 71 -14.77 19.82 4.48
CA VAL A 71 -14.17 18.82 3.61
C VAL A 71 -14.51 19.16 2.16
N ASP A 72 -13.57 18.92 1.24
CA ASP A 72 -13.80 19.12 -0.19
C ASP A 72 -14.90 18.18 -0.71
N PRO A 73 -16.00 18.70 -1.30
CA PRO A 73 -17.04 17.88 -1.90
C PRO A 73 -16.53 16.92 -2.99
N ALA A 74 -15.49 17.30 -3.74
CA ALA A 74 -14.89 16.43 -4.75
C ALA A 74 -14.19 15.22 -4.11
N GLU A 75 -13.58 15.41 -2.94
CA GLU A 75 -12.97 14.34 -2.16
C GLU A 75 -14.02 13.35 -1.66
N LEU A 76 -15.10 13.87 -1.05
CA LEU A 76 -16.22 13.04 -0.59
C LEU A 76 -16.86 12.27 -1.76
N LYS A 77 -17.05 12.90 -2.92
CA LYS A 77 -17.60 12.23 -4.09
C LYS A 77 -16.69 11.09 -4.57
N ARG A 78 -15.37 11.31 -4.61
CA ARG A 78 -14.39 10.28 -4.99
C ARG A 78 -14.44 9.09 -4.03
N VAL A 79 -14.43 9.34 -2.72
CA VAL A 79 -14.50 8.28 -1.70
C VAL A 79 -15.83 7.55 -1.74
N GLY A 80 -16.94 8.27 -1.97
CA GLY A 80 -18.25 7.67 -2.18
C GLY A 80 -18.29 6.69 -3.35
N GLY A 81 -17.73 7.09 -4.51
CA GLY A 81 -17.65 6.20 -5.68
C GLY A 81 -16.87 4.92 -5.40
N LEU A 82 -15.78 5.01 -4.63
CA LEU A 82 -15.03 3.82 -4.23
C LEU A 82 -15.84 2.85 -3.34
N PHE A 83 -16.68 3.37 -2.43
CA PHE A 83 -17.59 2.50 -1.66
C PHE A 83 -18.74 1.94 -2.51
N GLU A 84 -19.21 2.68 -3.50
CA GLU A 84 -20.23 2.21 -4.46
C GLU A 84 -19.70 1.07 -5.33
N ASP A 85 -18.43 1.15 -5.75
CA ASP A 85 -17.76 0.15 -6.59
C ASP A 85 -17.22 -1.07 -5.79
N SER A 86 -17.38 -1.06 -4.47
CA SER A 86 -16.97 -2.15 -3.58
C SER A 86 -17.71 -3.46 -3.88
N ALA A 87 -16.96 -4.56 -3.93
CA ALA A 87 -17.49 -5.93 -3.93
C ALA A 87 -17.91 -6.38 -2.52
N HIS A 88 -17.47 -5.67 -1.47
CA HIS A 88 -17.86 -5.91 -0.09
C HIS A 88 -19.14 -5.13 0.26
N GLU A 89 -20.23 -5.85 0.50
CA GLU A 89 -21.55 -5.27 0.78
C GLU A 89 -21.62 -4.54 2.13
N ASP A 90 -20.88 -4.98 3.13
CA ASP A 90 -20.75 -4.31 4.42
C ASP A 90 -20.05 -2.95 4.29
N LEU A 91 -19.01 -2.85 3.45
CA LEU A 91 -18.35 -1.58 3.13
C LEU A 91 -19.27 -0.64 2.33
N LYS A 92 -20.06 -1.18 1.39
CA LYS A 92 -21.05 -0.39 0.63
C LYS A 92 -22.15 0.16 1.53
N THR A 93 -22.75 -0.71 2.35
CA THR A 93 -23.88 -0.37 3.22
C THR A 93 -23.50 0.54 4.38
N SER A 94 -22.23 0.57 4.80
CA SER A 94 -21.74 1.52 5.80
C SER A 94 -21.15 2.80 5.20
N GLY A 95 -20.34 2.67 4.14
CA GLY A 95 -19.59 3.77 3.53
C GLY A 95 -20.44 4.73 2.69
N VAL A 96 -21.29 4.21 1.81
CA VAL A 96 -22.12 5.07 0.92
C VAL A 96 -23.04 5.99 1.73
N PRO A 97 -23.78 5.52 2.75
CA PRO A 97 -24.61 6.40 3.56
C PRO A 97 -23.80 7.42 4.36
N ALA A 98 -22.66 7.02 4.95
CA ALA A 98 -21.83 7.92 5.75
C ALA A 98 -21.23 9.06 4.89
N VAL A 99 -20.77 8.76 3.68
CA VAL A 99 -20.33 9.78 2.71
C VAL A 99 -21.50 10.67 2.29
N GLY A 100 -22.66 10.09 1.99
CA GLY A 100 -23.86 10.84 1.61
C GLY A 100 -24.34 11.79 2.70
N LEU A 101 -24.23 11.41 3.97
CA LEU A 101 -24.50 12.26 5.12
C LEU A 101 -23.46 13.39 5.24
N SER A 102 -22.17 13.07 5.08
CA SER A 102 -21.07 14.04 5.10
C SER A 102 -21.26 15.17 4.09
N GLN A 103 -21.71 14.84 2.87
CA GLN A 103 -22.01 15.83 1.83
C GLN A 103 -23.15 16.78 2.23
N ARG A 104 -24.14 16.30 2.99
CA ARG A 104 -25.30 17.08 3.43
C ARG A 104 -25.00 17.95 4.65
N VAL A 105 -24.11 17.50 5.53
CA VAL A 105 -23.64 18.27 6.70
C VAL A 105 -22.89 19.54 6.29
N GLY A 106 -22.15 19.49 5.17
CA GLY A 106 -21.47 20.66 4.62
C GLY A 106 -22.40 21.75 4.06
N GLY A 107 -23.70 21.48 3.90
CA GLY A 107 -24.70 22.44 3.43
C GLY A 107 -25.36 23.24 4.56
N THR A 108 -25.80 24.47 4.27
CA THR A 108 -26.46 25.37 5.23
C THR A 108 -27.99 25.23 5.24
N GLY A 109 -28.51 24.02 5.02
CA GLY A 109 -29.95 23.77 4.89
C GLY A 109 -30.67 23.48 6.22
N PRO A 110 -32.00 23.73 6.30
CA PRO A 110 -32.82 23.25 7.41
C PRO A 110 -32.75 21.71 7.44
N GLY A 111 -32.14 21.17 8.49
CA GLY A 111 -31.86 19.73 8.61
C GLY A 111 -30.37 19.39 8.79
N ALA A 112 -29.45 20.35 8.67
CA ALA A 112 -28.01 20.12 8.88
C ALA A 112 -27.70 19.46 10.24
N GLU A 113 -28.39 19.88 11.31
CA GLU A 113 -28.23 19.27 12.64
C GLU A 113 -28.74 17.83 12.70
N SER A 114 -29.83 17.53 11.99
CA SER A 114 -30.31 16.15 11.86
C SER A 114 -29.31 15.28 11.10
N TYR A 115 -28.73 15.80 10.01
CA TYR A 115 -27.71 15.10 9.25
C TYR A 115 -26.43 14.87 10.06
N ARG A 116 -26.01 15.84 10.89
CA ARG A 116 -24.88 15.66 11.80
C ARG A 116 -25.12 14.53 12.79
N ARG A 117 -26.30 14.49 13.42
CA ARG A 117 -26.65 13.39 14.33
C ARG A 117 -26.59 12.03 13.63
N SER A 118 -27.19 11.93 12.44
CA SER A 118 -27.14 10.70 11.65
C SER A 118 -25.73 10.33 11.22
N LEU A 119 -24.89 11.32 10.89
CA LEU A 119 -23.48 11.09 10.55
C LEU A 119 -22.70 10.55 11.76
N HIS A 120 -22.91 11.13 12.94
CA HIS A 120 -22.29 10.71 14.18
C HIS A 120 -22.65 9.27 14.56
N GLU A 121 -23.88 8.84 14.25
CA GLU A 121 -24.32 7.45 14.42
C GLU A 121 -23.75 6.51 13.34
N ALA A 122 -23.47 7.02 12.14
CA ALA A 122 -22.98 6.24 11.01
C ALA A 122 -21.46 6.02 11.04
N VAL A 123 -20.67 7.00 11.49
CA VAL A 123 -19.20 6.93 11.51
C VAL A 123 -18.68 5.70 12.27
N PRO A 124 -19.16 5.36 13.49
CA PRO A 124 -18.69 4.17 14.18
C PRO A 124 -18.94 2.87 13.41
N ARG A 125 -20.04 2.80 12.65
CA ARG A 125 -20.35 1.61 11.81
C ARG A 125 -19.39 1.52 10.63
N LEU A 126 -19.07 2.65 10.00
CA LEU A 126 -18.06 2.71 8.95
C LEU A 126 -16.69 2.30 9.47
N VAL A 127 -16.28 2.83 10.63
CA VAL A 127 -14.98 2.49 11.25
C VAL A 127 -14.93 0.99 11.56
N ALA A 128 -15.99 0.41 12.14
CA ALA A 128 -16.04 -1.01 12.43
C ALA A 128 -16.01 -1.88 11.16
N ALA A 129 -16.70 -1.45 10.09
CA ALA A 129 -16.65 -2.15 8.81
C ALA A 129 -15.21 -2.11 8.24
N CYS A 130 -14.56 -0.95 8.20
CA CYS A 130 -13.17 -0.85 7.74
C CYS A 130 -12.19 -1.69 8.60
N ASP A 131 -12.38 -1.73 9.92
CA ASP A 131 -11.56 -2.53 10.84
C ASP A 131 -11.72 -4.04 10.59
N ALA A 132 -12.94 -4.50 10.24
CA ALA A 132 -13.18 -5.89 9.85
C ALA A 132 -12.39 -6.32 8.60
N HIS A 133 -12.00 -5.36 7.76
CA HIS A 133 -11.12 -5.55 6.60
C HIS A 133 -9.64 -5.18 6.89
N GLY A 134 -9.28 -5.02 8.17
CA GLY A 134 -7.92 -4.76 8.62
C GLY A 134 -7.44 -3.32 8.38
N ILE A 135 -8.36 -2.38 8.11
CA ILE A 135 -8.04 -0.97 7.88
C ILE A 135 -8.47 -0.13 9.07
N THR A 136 -7.49 0.34 9.84
CA THR A 136 -7.73 1.30 10.92
C THR A 136 -7.97 2.69 10.35
N VAL A 137 -9.20 3.19 10.47
CA VAL A 137 -9.55 4.58 10.15
C VAL A 137 -9.01 5.50 11.24
N LYS A 138 -8.29 6.55 10.86
CA LYS A 138 -7.80 7.56 11.82
C LYS A 138 -8.97 8.44 12.25
N ALA A 139 -9.56 8.07 13.38
CA ALA A 139 -10.72 8.70 13.96
C ALA A 139 -10.40 9.85 14.92
#